data_AF-A0A9P5TUS9-F1
#
_entry.id   AF-A0A9P5TUS9-F1
#
_cell.length_a   1.000
_cell.length_b   1.000
_cell.length_c   1.000
_cell.angle_alpha   90.00
_cell.angle_beta   90.00
_cell.angle_gamma   90.00
#
_symmetry.space_group_name_H-M   'P 1'
#
loop_
_entity.id
_entity.type
_entity.pdbx_description
1 polymer ?
#
loop_
_entity_poly.entity_id
_entity_poly.type
_entity_poly.pdbx_seq_one_letter_code
_entity_poly.pdbx_strand_id
1 'polypeptide(L)'
;MGVVTRTFKSVRSSSGGGTARLSGVHGYMISAAIEYRHLCSPKASNMSEWEVRMSTSKGLPYFFNSQTKQSSWEAPSGLSREQINQLPGAKQYLSREGNGGPIAGKVRASHLLVKHKGSRRPSSWKENNITRSKEEAIEILLHYQAEINGLPEKFAELASIHSDCSSHSNAGDLGWFARGQMQKPFEDATYGLKVATHSWTSLAIFLSIALLAYGLRRNRSTSSSVRRELSSSTMPNAFTQRTPPDGSCRGISVTNAKYTPEGLENDRIWSIIDAIRLNIITAREVAKMVLITPSIESDGTLRVSFPEGSDCEEFSVPLKPTEGTLKTWSILPKVTIWPTHDPVDGYISESVVGPKDSPSKILSKYFGKPVHLIYKGPRPRPIDPTASFPQLNATAKFQDMYPLLVLSEESTDAVERELRGHVGKQGIEERWSQDKILIERFRPNIVFRGGGAFAEDDWEEISIGSKEAPLMTLVSKCTRCLLPNVSPETGVRDQAVPYKVLMKFRTGLDPTAKMKPCVGCNAVPNGSGVVSVGDRVYIKKMID
;
A
#
# COMPACT_ATOMS: atom_id res chain seq x y z
N MET A 1 -15.10 5.49 -50.79
CA MET A 1 -14.16 5.40 -51.93
C MET A 1 -12.80 5.00 -51.37
N GLY A 2 -11.98 4.16 -51.99
CA GLY A 2 -12.17 3.31 -53.18
C GLY A 2 -10.95 2.38 -53.33
N VAL A 3 -11.15 1.11 -53.73
CA VAL A 3 -10.10 0.06 -53.70
C VAL A 3 -9.48 -0.18 -55.08
N VAL A 4 -8.15 -0.29 -55.15
CA VAL A 4 -7.41 -0.75 -56.34
C VAL A 4 -6.16 -1.54 -55.89
N THR A 5 -5.83 -2.74 -56.38
CA THR A 5 -6.60 -3.88 -56.96
C THR A 5 -5.90 -5.20 -56.46
N ARG A 6 -5.52 -6.31 -57.15
CA ARG A 6 -5.67 -6.82 -58.53
C ARG A 6 -5.43 -8.35 -58.65
N THR A 7 -6.51 -9.15 -58.78
CA THR A 7 -6.59 -10.43 -59.55
C THR A 7 -5.76 -11.66 -59.07
N PHE A 8 -6.07 -12.92 -59.40
CA PHE A 8 -6.77 -13.51 -60.55
C PHE A 8 -7.86 -14.58 -60.24
N LYS A 9 -8.53 -15.08 -61.30
CA LYS A 9 -9.70 -15.99 -61.28
C LYS A 9 -9.35 -17.44 -61.68
N SER A 10 -10.10 -18.42 -61.17
CA SER A 10 -10.76 -19.52 -61.93
C SER A 10 -11.44 -20.49 -60.93
N VAL A 11 -12.52 -21.26 -61.17
CA VAL A 11 -13.74 -21.26 -62.02
C VAL A 11 -14.34 -22.68 -61.85
N ARG A 12 -15.60 -22.79 -61.36
CA ARG A 12 -16.50 -23.99 -61.43
C ARG A 12 -16.02 -25.30 -60.72
N SER A 13 -16.87 -26.29 -60.39
CA SER A 13 -18.31 -26.33 -60.02
C SER A 13 -18.73 -27.75 -59.57
N SER A 14 -19.85 -27.85 -58.82
CA SER A 14 -20.83 -28.99 -58.73
C SER A 14 -21.04 -29.67 -57.36
N SER A 15 -22.34 -29.84 -57.06
CA SER A 15 -23.05 -30.85 -56.23
C SER A 15 -22.37 -31.51 -55.00
N GLY A 16 -23.01 -31.34 -53.84
CA GLY A 16 -22.86 -32.18 -52.64
C GLY A 16 -23.54 -31.54 -51.43
N GLY A 17 -24.60 -32.16 -50.88
CA GLY A 17 -25.38 -31.61 -49.77
C GLY A 17 -24.86 -32.02 -48.39
N GLY A 18 -25.05 -31.17 -47.37
CA GLY A 18 -24.76 -31.50 -45.97
C GLY A 18 -24.89 -30.30 -45.03
N THR A 19 -25.85 -30.33 -44.10
CA THR A 19 -26.12 -29.22 -43.17
C THR A 19 -25.33 -29.33 -41.87
N ALA A 20 -24.35 -28.44 -41.67
CA ALA A 20 -23.82 -28.11 -40.34
C ALA A 20 -23.22 -26.70 -40.30
N ARG A 21 -23.59 -25.89 -39.30
CA ARG A 21 -22.90 -24.63 -38.97
C ARG A 21 -21.87 -24.91 -37.87
N LEU A 22 -20.57 -24.79 -38.17
CA LEU A 22 -19.52 -24.54 -37.18
C LEU A 22 -18.49 -23.57 -37.79
N SER A 23 -18.27 -22.44 -37.15
CA SER A 23 -17.28 -21.43 -37.56
C SER A 23 -15.92 -21.70 -36.91
N GLY A 24 -14.84 -21.37 -37.63
CA GLY A 24 -13.46 -21.43 -37.10
C GLY A 24 -13.26 -20.54 -35.85
N VAL A 25 -12.31 -20.80 -34.94
CA VAL A 25 -10.94 -21.36 -35.04
C VAL A 25 -9.88 -20.31 -35.41
N HIS A 26 -9.16 -19.88 -34.36
CA HIS A 26 -7.74 -19.48 -34.31
C HIS A 26 -7.26 -18.09 -34.76
N GLY A 27 -6.21 -17.67 -34.04
CA GLY A 27 -5.21 -16.64 -34.37
C GLY A 27 -4.55 -16.12 -33.09
N TYR A 28 -3.24 -15.95 -32.97
CA TYR A 28 -2.08 -16.44 -33.74
C TYR A 28 -0.86 -16.53 -32.79
N MET A 29 0.17 -17.31 -33.12
CA MET A 29 1.47 -17.25 -32.43
C MET A 29 2.61 -16.96 -33.41
N ILE A 30 3.64 -16.27 -32.93
CA ILE A 30 4.97 -16.18 -33.54
C ILE A 30 5.98 -16.57 -32.46
N SER A 31 7.01 -17.33 -32.84
CA SER A 31 8.00 -17.89 -31.94
C SER A 31 9.42 -17.52 -32.35
N ALA A 32 10.31 -17.41 -31.35
CA ALA A 32 11.76 -17.45 -31.51
C ALA A 32 12.32 -18.32 -30.38
N ALA A 33 13.39 -19.06 -30.65
CA ALA A 33 13.96 -20.03 -29.71
C ALA A 33 15.49 -19.98 -29.73
N ILE A 34 16.09 -20.20 -28.57
CA ILE A 34 17.51 -20.55 -28.40
C ILE A 34 17.54 -21.76 -27.46
N GLU A 35 18.14 -22.87 -27.91
CA GLU A 35 18.34 -24.10 -27.14
C GLU A 35 19.75 -24.09 -26.54
N TYR A 36 19.90 -24.52 -25.29
CA TYR A 36 21.13 -25.18 -24.84
C TYR A 36 20.81 -26.30 -23.84
N ARG A 37 21.39 -27.47 -24.07
CA ARG A 37 21.25 -28.65 -23.22
C ARG A 37 22.31 -28.64 -22.13
N HIS A 38 22.02 -29.28 -20.99
CA HIS A 38 23.04 -30.10 -20.31
C HIS A 38 22.41 -31.30 -19.57
N LEU A 39 23.28 -32.23 -19.17
CA LEU A 39 22.94 -33.59 -18.74
C LEU A 39 22.88 -33.76 -17.22
N CYS A 40 22.46 -34.98 -16.83
CA CYS A 40 22.75 -35.73 -15.59
C CYS A 40 21.62 -35.83 -14.54
N SER A 41 21.12 -37.06 -14.36
CA SER A 41 20.30 -37.49 -13.23
C SER A 41 21.18 -37.98 -12.06
N PRO A 42 20.90 -37.58 -10.81
CA PRO A 42 21.34 -38.30 -9.62
C PRO A 42 20.41 -39.47 -9.26
N LYS A 43 20.91 -40.38 -8.40
CA LYS A 43 20.27 -41.63 -7.99
C LYS A 43 19.12 -41.42 -7.00
N ALA A 44 18.27 -42.43 -6.83
CA ALA A 44 17.23 -42.46 -5.80
C ALA A 44 17.82 -42.32 -4.38
N SER A 45 17.13 -41.57 -3.52
CA SER A 45 17.50 -41.32 -2.11
C SER A 45 16.90 -42.36 -1.17
N ASN A 46 17.55 -42.60 -0.02
CA ASN A 46 17.14 -43.64 0.92
C ASN A 46 16.01 -43.15 1.86
N MET A 47 15.08 -44.04 2.22
CA MET A 47 13.87 -43.69 2.98
C MET A 47 14.15 -43.17 4.41
N SER A 48 15.28 -43.53 5.01
CA SER A 48 15.56 -43.37 6.44
C SER A 48 16.00 -41.97 6.88
N GLU A 49 16.08 -41.00 5.98
CA GLU A 49 16.72 -39.70 6.25
C GLU A 49 15.73 -38.54 6.40
N TRP A 50 14.51 -38.67 5.85
CA TRP A 50 13.53 -37.60 5.76
C TRP A 50 12.37 -37.76 6.75
N GLU A 51 11.89 -36.65 7.29
CA GLU A 51 10.72 -36.57 8.15
C GLU A 51 9.83 -35.38 7.80
N VAL A 52 8.57 -35.40 8.23
CA VAL A 52 7.61 -34.31 8.04
C VAL A 52 7.48 -33.51 9.34
N ARG A 53 7.73 -32.21 9.26
CA ARG A 53 7.66 -31.26 10.38
C ARG A 53 6.60 -30.20 10.12
N MET A 54 6.08 -29.57 11.17
CA MET A 54 5.17 -28.42 11.06
C MET A 54 5.94 -27.10 11.13
N SER A 55 5.64 -26.15 10.24
CA SER A 55 6.21 -24.80 10.27
C SER A 55 5.56 -23.94 11.35
N THR A 56 6.35 -23.40 12.28
CA THR A 56 5.89 -22.50 13.34
C THR A 56 5.43 -21.13 12.82
N SER A 57 5.92 -20.69 11.66
CA SER A 57 5.58 -19.38 11.06
C SER A 57 4.53 -19.46 9.95
N LYS A 58 4.46 -20.57 9.19
CA LYS A 58 3.49 -20.76 8.11
C LYS A 58 2.31 -21.68 8.46
N GLY A 59 2.37 -22.46 9.55
CA GLY A 59 1.32 -23.42 9.92
C GLY A 59 1.12 -24.56 8.92
N LEU A 60 2.14 -24.85 8.11
CA LEU A 60 2.12 -25.84 7.02
C LEU A 60 3.15 -26.95 7.25
N PRO A 61 2.87 -28.19 6.83
CA PRO A 61 3.84 -29.27 6.82
C PRO A 61 4.97 -29.01 5.82
N TYR A 62 6.18 -29.46 6.14
CA TYR A 62 7.35 -29.46 5.27
C TYR A 62 8.22 -30.68 5.53
N PHE A 63 9.07 -31.04 4.57
CA PHE A 63 10.01 -32.15 4.64
C PHE A 63 11.36 -31.67 5.15
N PHE A 64 11.95 -32.40 6.09
CA PHE A 64 13.26 -32.10 6.68
C PHE A 64 14.17 -33.31 6.55
N ASN A 65 15.39 -33.13 6.02
CA ASN A 65 16.41 -34.18 6.03
C ASN A 65 17.21 -34.09 7.33
N SER A 66 17.15 -35.17 8.11
CA SER A 66 17.76 -35.28 9.43
C SER A 66 19.31 -35.26 9.41
N GLN A 67 19.95 -35.69 8.32
CA GLN A 67 21.41 -35.64 8.16
C GLN A 67 21.88 -34.29 7.63
N THR A 68 21.44 -33.89 6.43
CA THR A 68 21.89 -32.67 5.73
C THR A 68 21.35 -31.37 6.33
N LYS A 69 20.36 -31.47 7.23
CA LYS A 69 19.58 -30.36 7.82
C LYS A 69 18.80 -29.53 6.79
N GLN A 70 18.70 -30.00 5.55
CA GLN A 70 17.95 -29.33 4.49
C GLN A 70 16.45 -29.38 4.77
N SER A 71 15.77 -28.27 4.54
CA SER A 71 14.31 -28.16 4.58
C SER A 71 13.76 -27.98 3.16
N SER A 72 12.67 -28.67 2.83
CA SER A 72 11.96 -28.58 1.55
C SER A 72 10.45 -28.53 1.78
N TRP A 73 9.74 -27.68 1.05
CA TRP A 73 8.27 -27.69 1.01
C TRP A 73 7.74 -28.71 0.00
N GLU A 74 8.58 -29.10 -0.96
CA GLU A 74 8.30 -30.14 -1.95
C GLU A 74 8.76 -31.52 -1.43
N ALA A 75 8.08 -32.58 -1.86
CA ALA A 75 8.44 -33.94 -1.47
C ALA A 75 9.82 -34.34 -2.03
N PRO A 76 10.66 -35.07 -1.26
CA PRO A 76 12.01 -35.43 -1.70
C PRO A 76 12.03 -36.22 -3.01
N SER A 77 12.89 -35.82 -3.93
CA SER A 77 13.08 -36.50 -5.21
C SER A 77 13.62 -37.93 -4.99
N GLY A 78 12.79 -38.90 -5.36
CA GLY A 78 13.06 -40.33 -5.21
C GLY A 78 12.05 -41.11 -4.35
N LEU A 79 11.19 -40.43 -3.57
CA LEU A 79 10.19 -41.09 -2.71
C LEU A 79 8.80 -41.17 -3.37
N SER A 80 8.17 -42.35 -3.29
CA SER A 80 6.77 -42.58 -3.69
C SER A 80 5.79 -42.00 -2.66
N ARG A 81 4.50 -41.89 -3.01
CA ARG A 81 3.44 -41.42 -2.09
C ARG A 81 3.27 -42.33 -0.88
N GLU A 82 3.46 -43.63 -1.09
CA GLU A 82 3.37 -44.69 -0.08
C GLU A 82 4.54 -44.57 0.90
N GLN A 83 5.75 -44.31 0.40
CA GLN A 83 6.94 -44.03 1.21
C GLN A 83 6.79 -42.71 1.98
N ILE A 84 6.28 -41.65 1.32
CA ILE A 84 5.98 -40.34 1.95
C ILE A 84 5.01 -40.50 3.13
N ASN A 85 3.95 -41.30 2.96
CA ASN A 85 2.97 -41.58 4.03
C ASN A 85 3.53 -42.46 5.18
N GLN A 86 4.73 -43.02 5.02
CA GLN A 86 5.43 -43.80 6.05
C GLN A 86 6.53 -43.01 6.78
N LEU A 87 6.88 -41.80 6.31
CA LEU A 87 7.90 -40.98 6.98
C LEU A 87 7.47 -40.58 8.41
N PRO A 88 8.42 -40.36 9.34
CA PRO A 88 8.12 -39.77 10.65
C PRO A 88 7.34 -38.46 10.49
N GLY A 89 6.33 -38.24 11.34
CA GLY A 89 5.42 -37.09 11.26
C GLY A 89 4.38 -37.12 10.12
N ALA A 90 4.54 -37.94 9.07
CA ALA A 90 3.62 -37.95 7.94
C ALA A 90 2.18 -38.30 8.33
N LYS A 91 1.98 -39.29 9.21
CA LYS A 91 0.64 -39.62 9.72
C LYS A 91 0.00 -38.51 10.56
N GLN A 92 0.80 -37.65 11.19
CA GLN A 92 0.32 -36.54 12.02
C GLN A 92 -0.01 -35.29 11.18
N TYR A 93 0.70 -35.06 10.08
CA TYR A 93 0.65 -33.81 9.32
C TYR A 93 0.19 -33.92 7.87
N LEU A 94 0.11 -35.13 7.28
CA LEU A 94 -0.34 -35.35 5.90
C LEU A 94 -1.64 -36.17 5.79
N SER A 95 -1.91 -37.11 6.70
CA SER A 95 -3.14 -37.92 6.67
C SER A 95 -4.24 -37.39 7.60
N ARG A 96 -5.19 -36.65 7.01
CA ARG A 96 -6.63 -36.55 7.34
C ARG A 96 -6.95 -36.83 8.83
N GLU A 97 -7.19 -35.82 9.67
CA GLU A 97 -8.21 -34.79 9.41
C GLU A 97 -7.70 -33.35 9.15
N GLY A 98 -6.37 -33.13 9.14
CA GLY A 98 -5.77 -31.84 8.83
C GLY A 98 -5.87 -31.43 7.35
N ASN A 99 -5.99 -30.12 7.08
CA ASN A 99 -5.98 -29.53 5.74
C ASN A 99 -4.63 -29.74 5.03
N GLY A 100 -4.56 -30.54 3.95
CA GLY A 100 -3.33 -30.64 3.15
C GLY A 100 -3.42 -31.48 1.88
N GLY A 101 -3.76 -32.77 2.00
CA GLY A 101 -3.56 -33.75 0.92
C GLY A 101 -4.46 -33.60 -0.34
N PRO A 102 -3.97 -34.00 -1.53
CA PRO A 102 -4.79 -34.10 -2.74
C PRO A 102 -5.90 -35.15 -2.65
N ILE A 103 -7.12 -34.78 -3.05
CA ILE A 103 -8.29 -35.66 -3.05
C ILE A 103 -8.55 -36.15 -4.48
N ALA A 104 -8.64 -37.47 -4.68
CA ALA A 104 -8.88 -38.06 -6.00
C ALA A 104 -10.16 -37.51 -6.65
N GLY A 105 -10.07 -37.15 -7.93
CA GLY A 105 -11.20 -36.57 -8.69
C GLY A 105 -11.56 -35.13 -8.34
N LYS A 106 -10.81 -34.45 -7.47
CA LYS A 106 -10.99 -33.03 -7.13
C LYS A 106 -9.76 -32.21 -7.51
N VAL A 107 -9.98 -30.91 -7.69
CA VAL A 107 -8.94 -29.88 -7.83
C VAL A 107 -9.06 -28.85 -6.70
N ARG A 108 -7.96 -28.17 -6.38
CA ARG A 108 -7.93 -26.99 -5.51
C ARG A 108 -7.34 -25.83 -6.29
N ALA A 109 -7.95 -24.66 -6.15
CA ALA A 109 -7.50 -23.45 -6.82
C ALA A 109 -7.78 -22.22 -5.96
N SER A 110 -6.91 -21.23 -6.09
CA SER A 110 -7.14 -19.87 -5.57
C SER A 110 -7.53 -18.95 -6.73
N HIS A 111 -8.35 -17.94 -6.47
CA HIS A 111 -8.78 -16.98 -7.50
C HIS A 111 -8.74 -15.52 -7.03
N LEU A 112 -8.54 -14.60 -7.97
CA LEU A 112 -8.74 -13.17 -7.78
C LEU A 112 -9.95 -12.74 -8.61
N LEU A 113 -11.14 -12.82 -8.02
CA LEU A 113 -12.37 -12.28 -8.61
C LEU A 113 -12.38 -10.74 -8.51
N VAL A 114 -12.69 -10.04 -9.59
CA VAL A 114 -13.13 -8.62 -9.55
C VAL A 114 -14.58 -8.57 -10.06
N LYS A 115 -15.44 -7.87 -9.33
CA LYS A 115 -16.87 -7.71 -9.69
C LYS A 115 -17.16 -6.36 -10.33
N HIS A 116 -18.29 -6.33 -11.02
CA HIS A 116 -18.81 -5.15 -11.73
C HIS A 116 -20.34 -5.05 -11.61
N LYS A 117 -20.94 -3.95 -12.07
CA LYS A 117 -22.38 -3.64 -11.98
C LYS A 117 -23.33 -4.68 -12.58
N GLY A 118 -22.84 -5.53 -13.49
CA GLY A 118 -23.61 -6.63 -14.09
C GLY A 118 -23.48 -7.98 -13.38
N SER A 119 -22.58 -8.11 -12.41
CA SER A 119 -22.35 -9.35 -11.67
C SER A 119 -23.60 -9.78 -10.88
N ARG A 120 -23.91 -11.08 -10.83
CA ARG A 120 -25.12 -11.66 -10.17
C ARG A 120 -25.41 -11.10 -8.76
N ARG A 121 -24.38 -10.75 -7.99
CA ARG A 121 -24.46 -9.94 -6.77
C ARG A 121 -23.36 -8.87 -6.85
N PRO A 122 -23.67 -7.62 -7.24
CA PRO A 122 -22.70 -6.54 -7.37
C PRO A 122 -22.43 -5.93 -5.98
N SER A 123 -21.88 -6.76 -5.10
CA SER A 123 -21.63 -6.49 -3.68
C SER A 123 -20.60 -7.50 -3.17
N SER A 124 -19.60 -7.06 -2.41
CA SER A 124 -18.55 -7.86 -1.79
C SER A 124 -18.28 -7.39 -0.35
N TRP A 125 -17.28 -7.96 0.31
CA TRP A 125 -16.87 -7.58 1.66
C TRP A 125 -16.19 -6.19 1.70
N LYS A 126 -15.56 -5.77 0.58
CA LYS A 126 -14.89 -4.47 0.44
C LYS A 126 -15.79 -3.36 -0.13
N GLU A 127 -16.90 -3.72 -0.79
CA GLU A 127 -17.73 -2.77 -1.55
C GLU A 127 -19.21 -3.22 -1.55
N ASN A 128 -20.07 -2.48 -0.83
CA ASN A 128 -21.47 -2.87 -0.63
C ASN A 128 -22.34 -2.77 -1.89
N ASN A 129 -22.03 -1.86 -2.81
CA ASN A 129 -22.73 -1.67 -4.08
C ASN A 129 -21.71 -1.35 -5.18
N ILE A 130 -21.51 -2.28 -6.12
CA ILE A 130 -20.42 -2.26 -7.08
C ILE A 130 -20.88 -1.62 -8.39
N THR A 131 -20.40 -0.41 -8.67
CA THR A 131 -20.88 0.42 -9.78
C THR A 131 -20.02 0.36 -11.06
N ARG A 132 -18.78 -0.14 -10.98
CA ARG A 132 -17.86 -0.22 -12.14
C ARG A 132 -18.43 -1.04 -13.31
N SER A 133 -18.07 -0.68 -14.53
CA SER A 133 -18.39 -1.44 -15.76
C SER A 133 -17.69 -2.79 -15.80
N LYS A 134 -18.09 -3.64 -16.76
CA LYS A 134 -17.44 -4.93 -17.00
C LYS A 134 -16.03 -4.71 -17.55
N GLU A 135 -15.87 -3.64 -18.31
CA GLU A 135 -14.68 -3.21 -19.02
C GLU A 135 -13.60 -2.74 -18.03
N GLU A 136 -13.93 -1.81 -17.13
CA GLU A 136 -13.06 -1.41 -15.99
C GLU A 136 -12.65 -2.62 -15.13
N ALA A 137 -13.56 -3.57 -14.89
CA ALA A 137 -13.24 -4.78 -14.13
C ALA A 137 -12.29 -5.73 -14.87
N ILE A 138 -12.24 -5.70 -16.21
CA ILE A 138 -11.26 -6.43 -17.02
C ILE A 138 -9.90 -5.71 -16.98
N GLU A 139 -9.88 -4.38 -17.10
CA GLU A 139 -8.66 -3.57 -17.00
C GLU A 139 -7.96 -3.75 -15.63
N ILE A 140 -8.74 -3.73 -14.54
CA ILE A 140 -8.25 -4.02 -13.18
C ILE A 140 -7.67 -5.44 -13.08
N LEU A 141 -8.31 -6.44 -13.70
CA LEU A 141 -7.80 -7.82 -13.72
C LEU A 141 -6.50 -7.96 -14.52
N LEU A 142 -6.39 -7.27 -15.65
CA LEU A 142 -5.16 -7.22 -16.46
C LEU A 142 -4.02 -6.52 -15.69
N HIS A 143 -4.32 -5.44 -14.96
CA HIS A 143 -3.34 -4.76 -14.11
C HIS A 143 -2.80 -5.68 -13.00
N TYR A 144 -3.67 -6.32 -12.22
CA TYR A 144 -3.22 -7.28 -11.20
C TYR A 144 -2.47 -8.47 -11.80
N GLN A 145 -2.87 -8.96 -12.97
CA GLN A 145 -2.16 -10.05 -13.65
C GLN A 145 -0.79 -9.62 -14.19
N ALA A 146 -0.59 -8.35 -14.53
CA ALA A 146 0.74 -7.79 -14.81
C ALA A 146 1.58 -7.64 -13.52
N GLU A 147 0.99 -7.19 -12.40
CA GLU A 147 1.67 -7.16 -11.09
C GLU A 147 2.09 -8.55 -10.60
N ILE A 148 1.26 -9.58 -10.83
CA ILE A 148 1.53 -10.95 -10.42
C ILE A 148 2.81 -11.46 -11.09
N ASN A 149 2.99 -11.21 -12.39
CA ASN A 149 4.18 -11.60 -13.15
C ASN A 149 4.68 -13.05 -12.90
N GLY A 150 3.73 -13.99 -12.76
CA GLY A 150 3.99 -15.40 -12.45
C GLY A 150 4.31 -15.73 -10.98
N LEU A 151 4.39 -14.76 -10.07
CA LEU A 151 4.77 -14.95 -8.65
C LEU A 151 3.56 -15.39 -7.79
N PRO A 152 3.56 -16.61 -7.19
CA PRO A 152 2.43 -17.09 -6.39
C PRO A 152 2.19 -16.30 -5.10
N GLU A 153 3.26 -15.85 -4.44
CA GLU A 153 3.18 -15.02 -3.22
C GLU A 153 2.46 -13.68 -3.52
N LYS A 154 2.71 -13.05 -4.68
CA LYS A 154 2.04 -11.82 -5.12
C LYS A 154 0.60 -12.04 -5.57
N PHE A 155 0.31 -13.21 -6.15
CA PHE A 155 -1.08 -13.63 -6.39
C PHE A 155 -1.86 -13.75 -5.08
N ALA A 156 -1.28 -14.41 -4.07
CA ALA A 156 -1.89 -14.57 -2.74
C ALA A 156 -2.12 -13.23 -2.04
N GLU A 157 -1.15 -12.32 -2.11
CA GLU A 157 -1.26 -10.93 -1.63
C GLU A 157 -2.44 -10.20 -2.29
N LEU A 158 -2.45 -10.10 -3.63
CA LEU A 158 -3.48 -9.35 -4.35
C LEU A 158 -4.87 -10.00 -4.24
N ALA A 159 -4.95 -11.33 -4.17
CA ALA A 159 -6.21 -12.02 -3.90
C ALA A 159 -6.76 -11.71 -2.50
N SER A 160 -5.89 -11.58 -1.50
CA SER A 160 -6.27 -11.22 -0.12
C SER A 160 -6.82 -9.80 0.02
N ILE A 161 -6.21 -8.86 -0.70
CA ILE A 161 -6.51 -7.42 -0.60
C ILE A 161 -7.63 -7.02 -1.56
N HIS A 162 -7.62 -7.52 -2.80
CA HIS A 162 -8.42 -6.96 -3.90
C HIS A 162 -9.55 -7.86 -4.41
N SER A 163 -9.64 -9.13 -4.01
CA SER A 163 -10.71 -9.99 -4.54
C SER A 163 -12.09 -9.62 -3.98
N ASP A 164 -13.10 -9.55 -4.84
CA ASP A 164 -14.53 -9.40 -4.52
C ASP A 164 -15.20 -10.70 -3.99
N CYS A 165 -14.44 -11.78 -3.78
CA CYS A 165 -14.90 -13.02 -3.20
C CYS A 165 -14.60 -13.08 -1.69
N SER A 166 -15.38 -13.87 -0.93
CA SER A 166 -15.11 -14.13 0.50
C SER A 166 -13.84 -14.94 0.75
N SER A 167 -13.35 -15.67 -0.26
CA SER A 167 -12.07 -16.40 -0.21
C SER A 167 -10.83 -15.51 -0.11
N HIS A 168 -10.96 -14.19 -0.26
CA HIS A 168 -9.87 -13.25 0.03
C HIS A 168 -9.25 -13.49 1.43
N SER A 169 -10.07 -13.87 2.41
CA SER A 169 -9.65 -14.21 3.77
C SER A 169 -8.65 -15.38 3.86
N ASN A 170 -8.58 -16.24 2.84
CA ASN A 170 -7.62 -17.32 2.66
C ASN A 170 -6.83 -17.14 1.33
N ALA A 171 -6.38 -15.92 1.01
CA ALA A 171 -5.58 -15.64 -0.18
C ALA A 171 -6.20 -16.08 -1.53
N GLY A 172 -7.53 -16.06 -1.61
CA GLY A 172 -8.31 -16.46 -2.77
C GLY A 172 -8.65 -17.95 -2.85
N ASP A 173 -8.15 -18.80 -1.93
CA ASP A 173 -8.38 -20.25 -1.94
C ASP A 173 -9.86 -20.63 -1.85
N LEU A 174 -10.28 -21.53 -2.76
CA LEU A 174 -11.63 -22.09 -2.82
C LEU A 174 -11.71 -23.52 -2.25
N GLY A 175 -10.58 -24.08 -1.80
CA GLY A 175 -10.51 -25.46 -1.30
C GLY A 175 -10.71 -26.50 -2.40
N TRP A 176 -10.96 -27.76 -2.00
CA TRP A 176 -11.07 -28.90 -2.91
C TRP A 176 -12.49 -29.09 -3.47
N PHE A 177 -12.65 -28.90 -4.78
CA PHE A 177 -13.93 -29.07 -5.49
C PHE A 177 -13.89 -30.10 -6.63
N ALA A 178 -14.99 -30.83 -6.79
CA ALA A 178 -15.25 -31.74 -7.90
C ALA A 178 -15.88 -31.00 -9.09
N ARG A 179 -15.96 -31.67 -10.25
CA ARG A 179 -16.82 -31.21 -11.36
C ARG A 179 -18.30 -31.15 -10.93
N GLY A 180 -19.05 -30.21 -11.48
CA GLY A 180 -20.42 -29.87 -11.10
C GLY A 180 -20.55 -28.93 -9.91
N GLN A 181 -19.47 -28.60 -9.19
CA GLN A 181 -19.54 -27.76 -7.98
C GLN A 181 -19.24 -26.27 -8.20
N MET A 182 -18.68 -25.90 -9.36
CA MET A 182 -18.33 -24.51 -9.70
C MET A 182 -19.07 -24.02 -10.95
N GLN A 183 -19.03 -22.72 -11.21
CA GLN A 183 -19.54 -22.18 -12.47
C GLN A 183 -18.77 -22.77 -13.64
N LYS A 184 -19.48 -23.29 -14.66
CA LYS A 184 -18.89 -24.10 -15.73
C LYS A 184 -17.62 -23.51 -16.39
N PRO A 185 -17.55 -22.20 -16.72
CA PRO A 185 -16.35 -21.62 -17.30
C PRO A 185 -15.13 -21.57 -16.34
N PHE A 186 -15.37 -21.48 -15.02
CA PHE A 186 -14.31 -21.54 -14.00
C PHE A 186 -13.87 -22.98 -13.73
N GLU A 187 -14.80 -23.93 -13.76
CA GLU A 187 -14.47 -25.37 -13.69
C GLU A 187 -13.58 -25.79 -14.86
N ASP A 188 -13.97 -25.49 -16.09
CA ASP A 188 -13.22 -25.93 -17.27
C ASP A 188 -11.85 -25.24 -17.40
N ALA A 189 -11.74 -23.98 -16.97
CA ALA A 189 -10.44 -23.34 -16.79
C ALA A 189 -9.58 -24.09 -15.75
N THR A 190 -10.12 -24.36 -14.56
CA THR A 190 -9.34 -25.00 -13.48
C THR A 190 -8.90 -26.42 -13.82
N TYR A 191 -9.80 -27.25 -14.37
CA TYR A 191 -9.46 -28.61 -14.80
C TYR A 191 -8.60 -28.64 -16.09
N GLY A 192 -8.45 -27.52 -16.79
CA GLY A 192 -7.51 -27.36 -17.90
C GLY A 192 -6.08 -27.01 -17.46
N LEU A 193 -5.88 -26.55 -16.22
CA LEU A 193 -4.55 -26.25 -15.68
C LEU A 193 -3.80 -27.53 -15.31
N LYS A 194 -2.54 -27.65 -15.75
CA LYS A 194 -1.64 -28.70 -15.28
C LYS A 194 -1.16 -28.38 -13.86
N VAL A 195 -1.26 -29.35 -12.95
CA VAL A 195 -0.75 -29.21 -11.59
C VAL A 195 0.78 -29.30 -11.59
N ALA A 196 1.43 -28.14 -11.63
CA ALA A 196 2.75 -27.87 -11.07
C ALA A 196 3.86 -28.92 -11.31
N THR A 197 4.21 -29.17 -12.58
CA THR A 197 5.44 -29.90 -12.94
C THR A 197 6.22 -29.17 -14.04
N HIS A 198 7.40 -28.66 -13.66
CA HIS A 198 8.47 -28.08 -14.50
C HIS A 198 8.31 -26.62 -15.00
N SER A 199 9.44 -25.89 -14.94
CA SER A 199 9.78 -24.61 -15.60
C SER A 199 8.65 -23.60 -15.85
N TRP A 200 8.44 -22.68 -14.91
CA TRP A 200 7.40 -21.66 -14.96
C TRP A 200 7.75 -20.42 -15.81
N THR A 201 7.81 -20.57 -17.13
CA THR A 201 7.90 -19.43 -18.08
C THR A 201 6.67 -19.33 -18.99
N SER A 202 5.47 -19.46 -18.41
CA SER A 202 4.17 -19.02 -18.95
C SER A 202 3.05 -19.26 -17.93
N LEU A 203 2.61 -18.24 -17.20
CA LEU A 203 1.34 -18.30 -16.46
C LEU A 203 0.68 -16.92 -16.39
N ALA A 204 -0.12 -16.61 -17.41
CA ALA A 204 -0.86 -15.36 -17.52
C ALA A 204 -2.27 -15.64 -18.09
N ILE A 205 -3.30 -15.22 -17.34
CA ILE A 205 -4.72 -15.12 -17.74
C ILE A 205 -5.43 -16.45 -18.08
N PHE A 206 -6.52 -16.78 -17.37
CA PHE A 206 -7.87 -16.70 -17.96
C PHE A 206 -9.03 -16.80 -16.95
N LEU A 207 -10.10 -16.07 -17.30
CA LEU A 207 -11.43 -15.99 -16.69
C LEU A 207 -11.58 -15.53 -15.21
N SER A 208 -12.04 -14.28 -15.10
CA SER A 208 -13.16 -13.93 -14.21
C SER A 208 -14.27 -13.16 -14.95
N ILE A 209 -14.46 -13.44 -16.26
CA ILE A 209 -15.41 -12.75 -17.15
C ILE A 209 -16.65 -13.62 -17.45
N ALA A 210 -17.28 -14.20 -16.41
CA ALA A 210 -18.46 -15.07 -16.60
C ALA A 210 -19.36 -15.19 -15.34
N LEU A 211 -20.11 -14.14 -14.98
CA LEU A 211 -21.22 -14.25 -14.00
C LEU A 211 -22.23 -13.07 -14.07
N LEU A 212 -22.76 -12.82 -15.28
CA LEU A 212 -23.54 -11.60 -15.60
C LEU A 212 -25.06 -11.88 -15.63
N ALA A 213 -25.85 -10.92 -15.15
CA ALA A 213 -27.32 -10.77 -15.24
C ALA A 213 -28.24 -11.71 -14.40
N TYR A 214 -28.99 -11.14 -13.44
CA TYR A 214 -30.48 -11.03 -13.47
C TYR A 214 -31.07 -10.22 -12.27
N GLY A 215 -32.06 -9.34 -12.51
CA GLY A 215 -33.24 -9.16 -11.62
C GLY A 215 -33.34 -8.11 -10.47
N LEU A 216 -34.04 -6.98 -10.74
CA LEU A 216 -35.15 -6.37 -9.92
C LEU A 216 -34.98 -5.63 -8.54
N ARG A 217 -34.70 -4.32 -8.60
CA ARG A 217 -35.55 -3.14 -8.17
C ARG A 217 -36.41 -3.14 -6.86
N ARG A 218 -36.19 -2.16 -5.93
CA ARG A 218 -37.19 -1.16 -5.39
C ARG A 218 -36.59 -0.06 -4.46
N ASN A 219 -37.40 0.95 -4.07
CA ASN A 219 -37.04 2.28 -3.49
C ASN A 219 -37.59 2.56 -2.06
N ARG A 220 -36.93 3.48 -1.31
CA ARG A 220 -37.42 4.62 -0.43
C ARG A 220 -36.29 5.04 0.56
N SER A 221 -35.86 6.31 0.74
CA SER A 221 -36.49 7.57 1.23
C SER A 221 -36.74 7.59 2.76
N THR A 222 -36.53 8.63 3.59
CA THR A 222 -35.95 10.02 3.51
C THR A 222 -35.86 10.60 4.97
N SER A 223 -35.47 11.87 5.17
CA SER A 223 -35.61 12.68 6.43
C SER A 223 -34.53 12.46 7.51
N SER A 224 -34.13 13.43 8.35
CA SER A 224 -34.13 14.92 8.30
C SER A 224 -33.14 15.47 9.35
N SER A 225 -32.67 16.72 9.20
CA SER A 225 -31.69 17.36 10.11
C SER A 225 -32.32 18.43 11.02
N VAL A 226 -31.65 18.73 12.14
CA VAL A 226 -31.99 19.82 13.09
C VAL A 226 -30.70 20.57 13.44
N ARG A 227 -30.64 21.89 13.20
CA ARG A 227 -29.53 22.75 13.65
C ARG A 227 -29.74 23.17 15.11
N ARG A 228 -28.64 23.37 15.84
CA ARG A 228 -28.56 24.21 17.04
C ARG A 228 -27.30 25.07 16.95
N GLU A 229 -27.40 26.30 17.42
CA GLU A 229 -26.28 27.25 17.49
C GLU A 229 -25.41 26.96 18.72
N LEU A 230 -24.14 27.35 18.64
CA LEU A 230 -23.18 27.28 19.76
C LEU A 230 -22.66 28.68 20.10
N SER A 231 -22.64 28.98 21.39
CA SER A 231 -22.13 30.25 21.93
C SER A 231 -20.59 30.26 22.03
N SER A 232 -20.03 31.45 22.19
CA SER A 232 -18.60 31.73 22.04
C SER A 232 -17.74 31.44 23.28
N SER A 233 -16.42 31.56 23.07
CA SER A 233 -15.35 31.74 24.08
C SER A 233 -14.65 30.51 24.68
N THR A 234 -13.80 29.87 23.88
CA THR A 234 -12.40 29.60 24.24
C THR A 234 -11.56 29.73 22.97
N MET A 235 -10.38 30.37 23.02
CA MET A 235 -9.49 30.48 21.85
C MET A 235 -8.31 29.49 21.97
N PRO A 236 -8.05 28.65 20.95
CA PRO A 236 -6.93 27.73 20.99
C PRO A 236 -5.56 28.42 20.85
N ASN A 237 -4.59 27.95 21.63
CA ASN A 237 -3.18 28.29 21.51
C ASN A 237 -2.47 27.22 20.64
N ALA A 238 -1.70 27.63 19.66
CA ALA A 238 -0.91 26.77 18.79
C ALA A 238 0.39 26.32 19.47
N PHE A 239 0.77 25.07 19.17
CA PHE A 239 2.09 24.51 19.45
C PHE A 239 2.60 23.84 18.16
N THR A 240 3.01 24.65 17.20
CA THR A 240 3.82 24.20 16.07
C THR A 240 5.21 23.80 16.60
N GLN A 241 5.95 22.84 16.05
CA GLN A 241 5.76 22.00 14.87
C GLN A 241 6.78 20.84 14.92
N ARG A 242 6.55 19.76 14.14
CA ARG A 242 7.54 18.67 13.97
C ARG A 242 7.83 18.38 12.50
N THR A 243 9.04 18.70 12.06
CA THR A 243 9.49 18.67 10.65
C THR A 243 10.38 17.46 10.37
N PRO A 244 9.91 16.44 9.65
CA PRO A 244 10.77 15.40 9.09
C PRO A 244 11.23 15.76 7.66
N PRO A 245 12.53 15.62 7.32
CA PRO A 245 12.89 15.24 5.95
C PRO A 245 12.34 13.84 5.65
N ASP A 246 12.09 13.58 4.37
CA ASP A 246 11.61 12.32 3.79
C ASP A 246 10.29 11.72 4.30
N GLY A 247 9.91 10.64 3.60
CA GLY A 247 8.63 9.97 3.75
C GLY A 247 8.38 9.37 5.14
N SER A 248 9.39 9.19 6.01
CA SER A 248 9.18 8.56 7.33
C SER A 248 10.23 8.76 8.44
N CYS A 249 11.32 9.50 8.25
CA CYS A 249 12.30 9.71 9.33
C CYS A 249 11.77 10.50 10.53
N ARG A 250 12.56 10.55 11.62
CA ARG A 250 12.20 11.23 12.89
C ARG A 250 11.94 12.72 12.65
N GLY A 251 10.94 13.28 13.34
CA GLY A 251 10.55 14.69 13.21
C GLY A 251 11.35 15.61 14.13
N ILE A 252 11.89 16.69 13.57
CA ILE A 252 12.62 17.75 14.29
C ILE A 252 11.61 18.73 14.90
N SER A 253 11.63 18.93 16.21
CA SER A 253 10.79 19.94 16.87
C SER A 253 11.44 21.33 16.74
N VAL A 254 10.67 22.36 16.37
CA VAL A 254 11.15 23.74 16.15
C VAL A 254 10.28 24.76 16.87
N THR A 255 10.89 25.87 17.33
CA THR A 255 10.19 26.95 18.06
C THR A 255 9.44 27.92 17.16
N ASN A 256 9.87 28.04 15.90
CA ASN A 256 9.18 28.75 14.83
C ASN A 256 9.54 28.15 13.47
N ALA A 257 8.73 28.43 12.45
CA ALA A 257 8.99 28.03 11.08
C ALA A 257 8.34 28.98 10.07
N LYS A 258 8.96 29.12 8.90
CA LYS A 258 8.36 29.76 7.73
C LYS A 258 7.42 28.79 7.02
N TYR A 259 6.32 29.30 6.47
CA TYR A 259 5.44 28.56 5.57
C TYR A 259 5.24 29.28 4.24
N THR A 260 4.88 28.51 3.22
CA THR A 260 4.45 28.93 1.88
C THR A 260 3.21 28.11 1.48
N PRO A 261 2.59 28.35 0.31
CA PRO A 261 1.52 27.47 -0.19
C PRO A 261 1.92 26.00 -0.39
N GLU A 262 3.22 25.70 -0.51
CA GLU A 262 3.76 24.33 -0.57
C GLU A 262 3.99 23.71 0.82
N GLY A 263 3.57 24.39 1.89
CA GLY A 263 3.65 23.90 3.26
C GLY A 263 4.77 24.58 4.05
N LEU A 264 5.41 23.83 4.94
CA LEU A 264 6.45 24.37 5.82
C LEU A 264 7.83 24.29 5.19
N GLU A 265 8.65 25.31 5.45
CA GLU A 265 9.98 25.37 4.89
C GLU A 265 10.82 24.18 5.37
N ASN A 266 11.43 23.47 4.42
CA ASN A 266 12.20 22.23 4.60
C ASN A 266 11.38 20.97 4.96
N ASP A 267 10.05 21.04 5.16
CA ASP A 267 9.21 19.85 5.37
C ASP A 267 9.19 18.98 4.10
N ARG A 268 9.68 17.74 4.24
CA ARG A 268 9.58 16.69 3.20
C ARG A 268 10.02 17.17 1.80
N ILE A 269 11.01 18.07 1.73
CA ILE A 269 11.69 18.47 0.48
C ILE A 269 12.81 17.50 0.09
N TRP A 270 13.32 16.75 1.07
CA TRP A 270 14.15 15.56 0.92
C TRP A 270 13.27 14.31 0.86
N SER A 271 13.74 13.24 0.22
CA SER A 271 13.09 11.92 0.23
C SER A 271 14.10 10.78 0.08
N ILE A 272 13.72 9.58 0.55
CA ILE A 272 14.46 8.34 0.30
C ILE A 272 13.64 7.48 -0.66
N ILE A 273 14.26 7.00 -1.73
CA ILE A 273 13.62 6.18 -2.77
C ILE A 273 14.34 4.84 -2.97
N ASP A 274 13.63 3.85 -3.47
CA ASP A 274 14.21 2.61 -3.98
C ASP A 274 15.01 2.92 -5.26
N ALA A 275 16.30 2.58 -5.30
CA ALA A 275 17.18 2.98 -6.40
C ALA A 275 16.89 2.24 -7.72
N ILE A 276 16.16 1.12 -7.68
CA ILE A 276 15.82 0.31 -8.85
C ILE A 276 14.40 0.64 -9.33
N ARG A 277 13.45 0.75 -8.41
CA ARG A 277 12.02 0.99 -8.72
C ARG A 277 11.65 2.48 -8.80
N LEU A 278 12.51 3.36 -8.32
CA LEU A 278 12.31 4.82 -8.25
C LEU A 278 11.02 5.25 -7.52
N ASN A 279 10.53 4.42 -6.60
CA ASN A 279 9.39 4.73 -5.73
C ASN A 279 9.84 5.19 -4.35
N ILE A 280 9.04 6.03 -3.70
CA ILE A 280 9.31 6.49 -2.32
C ILE A 280 9.29 5.33 -1.32
N ILE A 281 10.28 5.30 -0.44
CA ILE A 281 10.34 4.38 0.70
C ILE A 281 9.69 5.07 1.91
N THR A 282 8.91 4.32 2.66
CA THR A 282 8.18 4.82 3.84
C THR A 282 8.18 3.76 4.94
N ALA A 283 7.96 4.15 6.20
CA ALA A 283 7.81 3.23 7.34
C ALA A 283 6.50 2.42 7.34
N ARG A 284 5.66 2.60 6.30
CA ARG A 284 4.64 1.59 5.91
C ARG A 284 5.31 0.31 5.40
N GLU A 285 6.41 0.44 4.65
CA GLU A 285 7.28 -0.64 4.18
C GLU A 285 8.38 -0.95 5.22
N VAL A 286 9.25 0.03 5.52
CA VAL A 286 10.46 -0.18 6.34
C VAL A 286 10.38 0.59 7.66
N ALA A 287 9.75 -0.02 8.67
CA ALA A 287 9.41 0.66 9.93
C ALA A 287 10.61 1.32 10.66
N LYS A 288 11.81 0.72 10.60
CA LYS A 288 13.05 1.27 11.20
C LYS A 288 13.49 2.64 10.66
N MET A 289 12.93 3.10 9.54
CA MET A 289 13.18 4.43 8.98
C MET A 289 12.90 5.57 9.99
N VAL A 290 11.93 5.39 10.91
CA VAL A 290 11.61 6.39 11.96
C VAL A 290 12.73 6.63 12.98
N LEU A 291 13.77 5.78 12.99
CA LEU A 291 14.92 5.87 13.90
C LEU A 291 16.07 6.72 13.34
N ILE A 292 16.12 6.88 12.02
CA ILE A 292 17.04 7.83 11.38
C ILE A 292 16.67 9.22 11.92
N THR A 293 17.67 9.89 12.49
CA THR A 293 17.50 11.12 13.25
C THR A 293 18.20 12.27 12.50
N PRO A 294 17.43 13.11 11.80
CA PRO A 294 17.95 14.28 11.11
C PRO A 294 18.03 15.49 12.05
N SER A 295 18.92 16.43 11.73
CA SER A 295 19.13 17.66 12.48
C SER A 295 19.47 18.81 11.54
N ILE A 296 18.92 19.99 11.80
CA ILE A 296 19.17 21.22 11.02
C ILE A 296 20.21 22.03 11.78
N GLU A 297 21.35 22.26 11.15
CA GLU A 297 22.49 22.93 11.78
C GLU A 297 22.54 24.43 11.43
N SER A 298 23.17 25.22 12.29
CA SER A 298 23.24 26.68 12.16
C SER A 298 24.07 27.18 10.97
N ASP A 299 24.88 26.31 10.35
CA ASP A 299 25.63 26.58 9.12
C ASP A 299 24.80 26.40 7.84
N GLY A 300 23.54 25.94 7.96
CA GLY A 300 22.68 25.64 6.83
C GLY A 300 22.84 24.22 6.26
N THR A 301 23.48 23.30 7.00
CA THR A 301 23.49 21.88 6.66
C THR A 301 22.33 21.10 7.32
N LEU A 302 22.03 19.93 6.73
CA LEU A 302 21.18 18.90 7.27
C LEU A 302 22.08 17.71 7.64
N ARG A 303 22.36 17.53 8.93
CA ARG A 303 23.04 16.32 9.43
C ARG A 303 22.03 15.19 9.53
N VAL A 304 22.42 13.98 9.15
CA VAL A 304 21.61 12.77 9.27
C VAL A 304 22.40 11.73 10.06
N SER A 305 21.83 11.30 11.18
CA SER A 305 22.38 10.32 12.10
C SER A 305 21.49 9.08 12.21
N PHE A 306 22.04 7.98 12.72
CA PHE A 306 21.41 6.67 12.81
C PHE A 306 21.31 6.21 14.27
N PRO A 307 20.42 5.26 14.61
CA PRO A 307 20.38 4.68 15.95
C PRO A 307 21.71 3.97 16.28
N GLU A 308 22.05 3.95 17.56
CA GLU A 308 23.23 3.24 18.08
C GLU A 308 23.22 1.76 17.70
N GLY A 309 24.40 1.19 17.40
CA GLY A 309 24.54 -0.20 16.96
C GLY A 309 24.07 -0.48 15.52
N SER A 310 23.84 0.53 14.68
CA SER A 310 23.44 0.35 13.28
C SER A 310 24.60 0.22 12.27
N ASP A 311 25.85 0.30 12.73
CA ASP A 311 27.08 0.34 11.92
C ASP A 311 27.10 1.40 10.79
N CYS A 312 26.26 2.44 10.87
CA CYS A 312 26.15 3.46 9.81
C CYS A 312 26.73 4.79 10.29
N GLU A 313 27.68 5.34 9.54
CA GLU A 313 28.23 6.67 9.80
C GLU A 313 27.17 7.75 9.61
N GLU A 314 27.25 8.83 10.37
CA GLU A 314 26.51 10.05 10.06
C GLU A 314 27.07 10.76 8.82
N PHE A 315 26.19 11.48 8.13
CA PHE A 315 26.53 12.31 6.97
C PHE A 315 25.83 13.66 7.04
N SER A 316 26.28 14.62 6.21
CA SER A 316 25.63 15.92 6.08
C SER A 316 25.47 16.32 4.62
N VAL A 317 24.35 16.96 4.31
CA VAL A 317 24.02 17.56 3.00
C VAL A 317 23.67 19.05 3.19
N PRO A 318 23.69 19.91 2.16
CA PRO A 318 23.28 21.30 2.33
C PRO A 318 21.76 21.32 2.49
N LEU A 319 21.19 21.96 3.52
CA LEU A 319 19.74 21.94 3.78
C LEU A 319 18.93 22.43 2.56
N LYS A 320 19.47 23.45 1.89
CA LYS A 320 18.98 24.05 0.65
C LYS A 320 20.16 24.12 -0.33
N PRO A 321 20.38 23.11 -1.19
CA PRO A 321 21.49 23.10 -2.14
C PRO A 321 21.41 24.29 -3.11
N THR A 322 22.56 24.90 -3.41
CA THR A 322 22.62 26.01 -4.37
C THR A 322 22.37 25.52 -5.80
N GLU A 323 22.02 26.40 -6.73
CA GLU A 323 21.88 26.04 -8.15
C GLU A 323 23.20 25.46 -8.71
N GLY A 324 24.35 25.98 -8.27
CA GLY A 324 25.67 25.42 -8.61
C GLY A 324 25.86 23.99 -8.08
N THR A 325 25.40 23.71 -6.85
CA THR A 325 25.40 22.35 -6.28
C THR A 325 24.48 21.43 -7.06
N LEU A 326 23.23 21.84 -7.33
CA LEU A 326 22.24 21.04 -8.06
C LEU A 326 22.69 20.71 -9.50
N LYS A 327 23.46 21.59 -10.15
CA LYS A 327 24.08 21.32 -11.46
C LYS A 327 25.14 20.21 -11.45
N THR A 328 25.67 19.83 -10.28
CA THR A 328 26.57 18.66 -10.14
C THR A 328 25.83 17.35 -9.87
N TRP A 329 24.54 17.41 -9.54
CA TRP A 329 23.75 16.25 -9.10
C TRP A 329 22.91 15.68 -10.24
N SER A 330 22.84 14.35 -10.33
CA SER A 330 22.05 13.67 -11.35
C SER A 330 20.56 13.79 -11.04
N ILE A 331 19.76 14.26 -11.99
CA ILE A 331 18.30 14.38 -11.86
C ILE A 331 17.58 13.12 -12.35
N LEU A 332 16.75 12.55 -11.48
CA LEU A 332 15.78 11.52 -11.83
C LEU A 332 14.50 12.20 -12.34
N PRO A 333 14.10 12.01 -13.62
CA PRO A 333 12.97 12.73 -14.20
C PRO A 333 11.61 12.15 -13.82
N LYS A 334 11.58 10.94 -13.24
CA LYS A 334 10.38 10.23 -12.80
C LYS A 334 10.65 9.51 -11.48
N VAL A 335 9.98 9.95 -10.42
CA VAL A 335 9.95 9.34 -9.09
C VAL A 335 8.49 9.16 -8.66
N THR A 336 8.11 7.95 -8.29
CA THR A 336 6.73 7.60 -7.96
C THR A 336 6.47 7.72 -6.46
N ILE A 337 5.57 8.63 -6.08
CA ILE A 337 5.11 8.79 -4.69
C ILE A 337 3.90 7.88 -4.43
N TRP A 338 2.91 7.93 -5.33
CA TRP A 338 1.79 6.99 -5.40
C TRP A 338 1.64 6.50 -6.84
N PRO A 339 1.31 5.21 -7.09
CA PRO A 339 1.13 4.69 -8.45
C PRO A 339 -0.02 5.35 -9.24
N THR A 340 -0.92 6.07 -8.57
CA THR A 340 -2.08 6.76 -9.17
C THR A 340 -1.85 8.25 -9.42
N HIS A 341 -0.68 8.78 -9.08
CA HIS A 341 -0.35 10.20 -9.24
C HIS A 341 0.76 10.37 -10.29
N ASP A 342 0.85 11.56 -10.88
CA ASP A 342 1.95 11.91 -11.78
C ASP A 342 3.32 11.81 -11.07
N PRO A 343 4.36 11.27 -11.75
CA PRO A 343 5.68 11.12 -11.17
C PRO A 343 6.39 12.49 -11.07
N VAL A 344 7.01 12.74 -9.92
CA VAL A 344 7.83 13.93 -9.69
C VAL A 344 9.24 13.75 -10.23
N ASP A 345 10.05 14.80 -10.12
CA ASP A 345 11.50 14.76 -10.31
C ASP A 345 12.26 14.95 -8.99
N GLY A 346 13.52 14.52 -8.96
CA GLY A 346 14.40 14.71 -7.82
C GLY A 346 15.88 14.56 -8.18
N TYR A 347 16.74 15.36 -7.55
CA TYR A 347 18.20 15.27 -7.68
C TYR A 347 18.75 14.25 -6.69
N ILE A 348 19.56 13.30 -7.15
CA ILE A 348 20.30 12.37 -6.27
C ILE A 348 21.33 13.16 -5.48
N SER A 349 21.31 13.02 -4.16
CA SER A 349 22.19 13.76 -3.26
C SER A 349 23.53 13.05 -3.10
N GLU A 350 24.60 13.77 -3.46
CA GLU A 350 25.98 13.38 -3.18
C GLU A 350 26.53 14.09 -1.92
N SER A 351 27.67 13.62 -1.42
CA SER A 351 28.34 14.23 -0.26
C SER A 351 28.90 15.61 -0.59
N VAL A 352 28.84 16.53 0.38
CA VAL A 352 29.47 17.87 0.30
C VAL A 352 30.93 17.84 0.77
N VAL A 353 31.31 16.83 1.56
CA VAL A 353 32.58 16.83 2.32
C VAL A 353 33.41 15.57 2.06
N GLY A 354 34.49 15.76 1.30
CA GLY A 354 35.60 14.81 1.18
C GLY A 354 35.27 13.47 0.51
N PRO A 355 36.22 12.52 0.51
CA PRO A 355 36.07 11.19 -0.09
C PRO A 355 35.27 10.21 0.82
N LYS A 356 34.21 10.71 1.46
CA LYS A 356 33.26 9.88 2.21
C LYS A 356 32.27 9.18 1.26
N ASP A 357 31.71 8.07 1.73
CA ASP A 357 30.60 7.41 1.05
C ASP A 357 29.41 8.37 0.87
N SER A 358 28.76 8.30 -0.30
CA SER A 358 27.62 9.18 -0.57
C SER A 358 26.43 8.87 0.34
N PRO A 359 25.54 9.85 0.61
CA PRO A 359 24.32 9.63 1.39
C PRO A 359 23.52 8.40 0.92
N SER A 360 23.41 8.22 -0.40
CA SER A 360 22.76 7.06 -1.02
C SER A 360 23.42 5.72 -0.65
N LYS A 361 24.76 5.66 -0.58
CA LYS A 361 25.51 4.44 -0.21
C LYS A 361 25.38 4.12 1.29
N ILE A 362 25.49 5.12 2.16
CA ILE A 362 25.33 4.96 3.61
C ILE A 362 23.90 4.50 3.93
N LEU A 363 22.89 5.14 3.33
CA LEU A 363 21.50 4.69 3.46
C LEU A 363 21.28 3.30 2.87
N SER A 364 21.92 2.93 1.76
CA SER A 364 21.82 1.57 1.21
C SER A 364 22.35 0.51 2.19
N LYS A 365 23.41 0.81 2.96
CA LYS A 365 23.86 -0.02 4.08
C LYS A 365 22.78 -0.12 5.16
N TYR A 366 22.24 1.01 5.63
CA TYR A 366 21.21 1.03 6.68
C TYR A 366 19.93 0.28 6.28
N PHE A 367 19.45 0.44 5.04
CA PHE A 367 18.23 -0.19 4.55
C PHE A 367 18.43 -1.67 4.16
N GLY A 368 19.66 -2.09 3.81
CA GLY A 368 19.94 -3.44 3.32
C GLY A 368 19.49 -3.70 1.88
N LYS A 369 19.15 -2.64 1.14
CA LYS A 369 18.80 -2.65 -0.29
C LYS A 369 19.28 -1.34 -0.94
N PRO A 370 19.49 -1.28 -2.28
CA PRO A 370 19.86 -0.05 -2.98
C PRO A 370 18.81 1.05 -2.83
N VAL A 371 19.20 2.22 -2.32
CA VAL A 371 18.35 3.41 -2.16
C VAL A 371 19.09 4.68 -2.56
N HIS A 372 18.34 5.72 -2.92
CA HIS A 372 18.87 7.08 -3.08
C HIS A 372 18.26 8.04 -2.07
N LEU A 373 19.09 8.93 -1.51
CA LEU A 373 18.59 10.20 -0.97
C LEU A 373 18.39 11.16 -2.13
N ILE A 374 17.22 11.79 -2.22
CA ILE A 374 16.92 12.79 -3.23
C ILE A 374 16.44 14.11 -2.63
N TYR A 375 16.79 15.21 -3.29
CA TYR A 375 16.20 16.54 -3.10
C TYR A 375 15.14 16.79 -4.17
N LYS A 376 14.03 17.46 -3.82
CA LYS A 376 12.91 17.68 -4.76
C LYS A 376 13.37 18.49 -5.99
N GLY A 377 13.05 17.99 -7.18
CA GLY A 377 13.37 18.66 -8.45
C GLY A 377 12.47 19.87 -8.76
N PRO A 378 12.74 20.60 -9.85
CA PRO A 378 12.05 21.85 -10.18
C PRO A 378 10.59 21.69 -10.64
N ARG A 379 10.15 20.52 -11.12
CA ARG A 379 8.76 20.31 -11.58
C ARG A 379 7.78 20.46 -10.40
N PRO A 380 6.81 21.39 -10.43
CA PRO A 380 5.77 21.45 -9.42
C PRO A 380 5.00 20.12 -9.36
N ARG A 381 4.68 19.65 -8.15
CA ARG A 381 3.75 18.53 -7.96
C ARG A 381 2.37 19.12 -7.60
N PRO A 382 1.39 19.10 -8.50
CA PRO A 382 0.00 19.44 -8.14
C PRO A 382 -0.56 18.40 -7.16
N ILE A 383 -1.61 18.78 -6.42
CA ILE A 383 -2.33 17.89 -5.49
C ILE A 383 -3.77 17.76 -5.94
N ASP A 384 -4.34 16.56 -5.81
CA ASP A 384 -5.70 16.28 -6.22
C ASP A 384 -6.73 17.15 -5.46
N PRO A 385 -7.71 17.76 -6.15
CA PRO A 385 -8.82 18.44 -5.52
C PRO A 385 -9.66 17.51 -4.65
N THR A 386 -10.32 18.06 -3.62
CA THR A 386 -11.19 17.29 -2.72
C THR A 386 -12.66 17.47 -3.08
N ALA A 387 -13.52 16.60 -2.56
CA ALA A 387 -14.97 16.69 -2.80
C ALA A 387 -15.58 18.03 -2.33
N SER A 388 -15.02 18.64 -1.29
CA SER A 388 -15.44 19.97 -0.79
C SER A 388 -14.74 21.11 -1.54
N PHE A 389 -13.53 20.89 -2.06
CA PHE A 389 -12.73 21.89 -2.77
C PHE A 389 -12.36 21.41 -4.19
N PRO A 390 -13.33 21.29 -5.12
CA PRO A 390 -13.10 20.78 -6.47
C PRO A 390 -12.29 21.72 -7.37
N GLN A 391 -12.08 22.98 -6.95
CA GLN A 391 -11.26 23.99 -7.62
C GLN A 391 -9.92 24.23 -6.89
N LEU A 392 -9.51 23.31 -6.01
CA LEU A 392 -8.25 23.43 -5.27
C LEU A 392 -7.05 23.37 -6.22
N ASN A 393 -6.37 24.50 -6.40
CA ASN A 393 -5.09 24.59 -7.08
C ASN A 393 -3.98 24.77 -6.04
N ALA A 394 -3.33 23.66 -5.68
CA ALA A 394 -2.27 23.62 -4.68
C ALA A 394 -1.09 22.79 -5.19
N THR A 395 0.07 22.92 -4.54
CA THR A 395 1.28 22.14 -4.84
C THR A 395 1.97 21.65 -3.58
N ALA A 396 2.78 20.59 -3.70
CA ALA A 396 3.50 19.97 -2.57
C ALA A 396 4.90 19.49 -2.97
N LYS A 397 5.68 19.04 -1.98
CA LYS A 397 6.96 18.32 -2.16
C LYS A 397 6.71 16.81 -2.05
N PHE A 398 7.39 16.10 -1.13
CA PHE A 398 7.19 14.67 -0.86
C PHE A 398 6.22 14.37 0.31
N GLN A 399 5.36 15.33 0.69
CA GLN A 399 4.18 15.07 1.54
C GLN A 399 3.34 13.92 0.95
N ASP A 400 2.69 13.08 1.77
CA ASP A 400 1.84 11.99 1.26
C ASP A 400 0.73 12.54 0.35
N MET A 401 -0.01 13.54 0.86
CA MET A 401 -1.13 14.20 0.20
C MET A 401 -0.89 15.73 0.20
N TYR A 402 -1.42 16.44 1.20
CA TYR A 402 -1.48 17.90 1.28
C TYR A 402 -0.30 18.53 2.04
N PRO A 403 -0.07 19.85 1.91
CA PRO A 403 1.12 20.52 2.43
C PRO A 403 1.26 20.49 3.96
N LEU A 404 0.13 20.57 4.68
CA LEU A 404 0.08 20.56 6.13
C LEU A 404 -0.92 19.53 6.67
N LEU A 405 -0.65 19.04 7.87
CA LEU A 405 -1.60 18.33 8.72
C LEU A 405 -1.74 19.07 10.07
N VAL A 406 -2.97 19.43 10.42
CA VAL A 406 -3.38 20.09 11.68
C VAL A 406 -4.03 19.06 12.60
N LEU A 407 -3.69 19.04 13.89
CA LEU A 407 -4.22 18.07 14.87
C LEU A 407 -4.20 18.65 16.30
N SER A 408 -5.27 18.49 17.08
CA SER A 408 -5.25 18.85 18.51
C SER A 408 -4.50 17.81 19.36
N GLU A 409 -3.95 18.23 20.50
CA GLU A 409 -3.53 17.27 21.53
C GLU A 409 -4.75 16.57 22.14
N GLU A 410 -5.86 17.28 22.32
CA GLU A 410 -7.10 16.72 22.86
C GLU A 410 -7.71 15.62 21.98
N SER A 411 -7.53 15.70 20.65
CA SER A 411 -7.78 14.59 19.71
C SER A 411 -6.95 13.36 20.06
N THR A 412 -5.66 13.54 20.34
CA THR A 412 -4.74 12.43 20.70
C THR A 412 -5.12 11.83 22.05
N ASP A 413 -5.40 12.67 23.06
CA ASP A 413 -5.90 12.22 24.35
C ASP A 413 -7.24 11.48 24.23
N ALA A 414 -8.10 11.84 23.28
CA ALA A 414 -9.35 11.13 23.03
C ALA A 414 -9.14 9.74 22.43
N VAL A 415 -8.16 9.58 21.53
CA VAL A 415 -7.72 8.27 21.04
C VAL A 415 -7.10 7.44 22.17
N GLU A 416 -6.37 8.07 23.10
CA GLU A 416 -5.80 7.40 24.27
C GLU A 416 -6.89 6.96 25.27
N ARG A 417 -7.88 7.82 25.56
CA ARG A 417 -9.02 7.46 26.42
C ARG A 417 -9.80 6.26 25.88
N GLU A 418 -10.12 6.25 24.58
CA GLU A 418 -10.80 5.11 23.96
C GLU A 418 -9.88 3.86 23.91
N LEU A 419 -8.57 4.02 23.69
CA LEU A 419 -7.60 2.92 23.78
C LEU A 419 -7.67 2.22 25.15
N ARG A 420 -7.73 2.97 26.27
CA ARG A 420 -7.85 2.39 27.62
C ARG A 420 -9.07 1.46 27.74
N GLY A 421 -10.18 1.81 27.08
CA GLY A 421 -11.41 1.00 27.04
C GLY A 421 -11.27 -0.36 26.35
N HIS A 422 -10.22 -0.58 25.54
CA HIS A 422 -10.00 -1.82 24.77
C HIS A 422 -8.70 -2.58 25.12
N VAL A 423 -8.01 -2.21 26.21
CA VAL A 423 -6.87 -2.99 26.72
C VAL A 423 -7.27 -4.43 27.01
N GLY A 424 -6.38 -5.38 26.70
CA GLY A 424 -6.62 -6.82 26.75
C GLY A 424 -7.52 -7.37 25.63
N LYS A 425 -8.10 -6.53 24.76
CA LYS A 425 -9.08 -6.94 23.74
C LYS A 425 -8.48 -6.83 22.33
N GLN A 426 -8.83 -7.77 21.46
CA GLN A 426 -8.56 -7.73 20.00
C GLN A 426 -7.07 -7.51 19.60
N GLY A 427 -6.14 -7.89 20.49
CA GLY A 427 -4.69 -7.72 20.29
C GLY A 427 -4.13 -6.36 20.74
N ILE A 428 -4.79 -5.66 21.67
CA ILE A 428 -4.25 -4.50 22.38
C ILE A 428 -3.58 -5.00 23.67
N GLU A 429 -2.26 -4.85 23.74
CA GLU A 429 -1.39 -5.33 24.82
C GLU A 429 -1.61 -4.59 26.16
N GLU A 430 -1.34 -5.26 27.29
CA GLU A 430 -1.63 -4.73 28.64
C GLU A 430 -0.85 -3.46 29.01
N ARG A 431 0.34 -3.26 28.42
CA ARG A 431 1.12 -2.02 28.59
C ARG A 431 0.35 -0.77 28.16
N TRP A 432 -0.61 -0.89 27.25
CA TRP A 432 -1.52 0.18 26.86
C TRP A 432 -2.59 0.51 27.94
N SER A 433 -2.47 0.00 29.15
CA SER A 433 -3.05 0.61 30.35
C SER A 433 -2.29 1.88 30.79
N GLN A 434 -0.97 1.96 30.55
CA GLN A 434 -0.08 3.06 30.96
C GLN A 434 0.55 3.81 29.78
N ASP A 435 1.03 3.10 28.75
CA ASP A 435 1.77 3.65 27.60
C ASP A 435 0.97 4.76 26.90
N LYS A 436 1.60 5.90 26.60
CA LYS A 436 0.93 7.03 25.95
C LYS A 436 0.93 6.93 24.42
N ILE A 437 -0.10 7.49 23.77
CA ILE A 437 -0.12 7.64 22.31
C ILE A 437 0.65 8.91 21.95
N LEU A 438 1.91 8.75 21.53
CA LEU A 438 2.72 9.84 20.99
C LEU A 438 2.07 10.43 19.72
N ILE A 439 1.73 11.72 19.75
CA ILE A 439 1.11 12.47 18.64
C ILE A 439 1.99 12.47 17.38
N GLU A 440 3.30 12.30 17.55
CA GLU A 440 4.32 11.99 16.55
C GLU A 440 3.88 10.89 15.56
N ARG A 441 3.16 9.86 16.05
CA ARG A 441 2.63 8.75 15.24
C ARG A 441 1.68 9.23 14.13
N PHE A 442 1.01 10.37 14.34
CA PHE A 442 0.14 10.98 13.33
C PHE A 442 0.91 11.90 12.36
N ARG A 443 2.18 12.20 12.62
CA ARG A 443 3.06 13.12 11.85
C ARG A 443 2.39 14.48 11.51
N PRO A 444 1.69 15.16 12.44
CA PRO A 444 1.13 16.48 12.18
C PRO A 444 2.25 17.51 11.98
N ASN A 445 1.96 18.50 11.15
CA ASN A 445 2.80 19.66 10.94
C ASN A 445 2.47 20.74 11.98
N ILE A 446 1.18 20.95 12.26
CA ILE A 446 0.66 21.92 13.23
C ILE A 446 -0.07 21.16 14.34
N VAL A 447 0.32 21.40 15.59
CA VAL A 447 -0.40 20.95 16.78
C VAL A 447 -0.99 22.16 17.51
N PHE A 448 -2.11 21.99 18.20
CA PHE A 448 -2.74 23.04 19.00
C PHE A 448 -3.44 22.46 20.24
N ARG A 449 -3.80 23.36 21.18
CA ARG A 449 -4.54 23.07 22.40
C ARG A 449 -5.63 24.13 22.63
N GLY A 450 -6.67 23.81 23.39
CA GLY A 450 -7.74 24.72 23.80
C GLY A 450 -8.93 24.77 22.83
N GLY A 451 -8.98 23.88 21.83
CA GLY A 451 -10.15 23.73 20.96
C GLY A 451 -11.13 22.66 21.45
N GLY A 452 -10.66 21.70 22.26
CA GLY A 452 -11.38 20.46 22.55
C GLY A 452 -11.04 19.36 21.54
N ALA A 453 -11.39 18.12 21.89
CA ALA A 453 -11.03 16.94 21.10
C ALA A 453 -11.73 16.92 19.73
N PHE A 454 -10.95 16.74 18.67
CA PHE A 454 -11.42 16.74 17.27
C PHE A 454 -12.06 18.05 16.79
N ALA A 455 -11.83 19.18 17.47
CA ALA A 455 -12.36 20.48 17.03
C ALA A 455 -11.93 20.85 15.60
N GLU A 456 -10.77 20.38 15.15
CA GLU A 456 -10.31 20.54 13.76
C GLU A 456 -11.24 19.87 12.72
N ASP A 457 -12.11 18.92 13.10
CA ASP A 457 -13.09 18.32 12.20
C ASP A 457 -14.18 19.32 11.76
N ASP A 458 -14.47 20.36 12.53
CA ASP A 458 -15.52 21.33 12.22
C ASP A 458 -14.99 22.64 11.60
N TRP A 459 -13.67 22.75 11.41
CA TRP A 459 -13.00 23.94 10.89
C TRP A 459 -12.82 23.87 9.36
N GLU A 460 -13.08 24.99 8.67
CA GLU A 460 -12.83 25.14 7.23
C GLU A 460 -11.64 26.09 6.95
N GLU A 461 -11.55 27.21 7.67
CA GLU A 461 -10.46 28.18 7.51
C GLU A 461 -9.91 28.65 8.85
N ILE A 462 -8.59 28.77 8.95
CA ILE A 462 -7.88 29.32 10.11
C ILE A 462 -6.82 30.35 9.68
N SER A 463 -6.41 31.22 10.60
CA SER A 463 -5.14 31.95 10.54
C SER A 463 -4.38 31.78 11.86
N ILE A 464 -3.05 31.91 11.84
CA ILE A 464 -2.19 31.66 13.01
C ILE A 464 -1.35 32.90 13.30
N GLY A 465 -1.11 33.18 14.59
CA GLY A 465 -0.36 34.35 15.07
C GLY A 465 -1.21 35.62 15.12
N SER A 466 -1.85 35.99 14.00
CA SER A 466 -2.79 37.11 13.91
C SER A 466 -4.05 36.75 13.10
N LYS A 467 -5.11 37.57 13.21
CA LYS A 467 -6.35 37.41 12.41
C LYS A 467 -6.18 37.85 10.95
N GLU A 468 -5.14 38.62 10.68
CA GLU A 468 -4.76 39.25 9.41
C GLU A 468 -3.68 38.43 8.67
N ALA A 469 -3.07 37.46 9.35
CA ALA A 469 -2.12 36.52 8.76
C ALA A 469 -2.78 35.67 7.64
N PRO A 470 -2.03 35.24 6.61
CA PRO A 470 -2.57 34.48 5.48
C PRO A 470 -3.32 33.22 5.92
N LEU A 471 -4.52 33.05 5.35
CA LEU A 471 -5.41 31.92 5.64
C LEU A 471 -4.76 30.57 5.35
N MET A 472 -5.14 29.56 6.12
CA MET A 472 -4.94 28.15 5.82
C MET A 472 -6.30 27.47 5.75
N THR A 473 -6.63 26.88 4.59
CA THR A 473 -7.90 26.19 4.35
C THR A 473 -7.75 24.70 4.63
N LEU A 474 -8.66 24.11 5.41
CA LEU A 474 -8.65 22.71 5.84
C LEU A 474 -9.44 21.85 4.84
N VAL A 475 -8.73 21.37 3.81
CA VAL A 475 -9.32 20.82 2.58
C VAL A 475 -9.88 19.40 2.67
N SER A 476 -9.45 18.59 3.64
CA SER A 476 -9.85 17.17 3.79
C SER A 476 -9.58 16.63 5.20
N LYS A 477 -10.33 15.62 5.64
CA LYS A 477 -10.04 14.88 6.88
C LYS A 477 -8.93 13.86 6.63
N CYS A 478 -7.92 13.83 7.49
CA CYS A 478 -6.72 13.04 7.24
C CYS A 478 -6.97 11.55 7.51
N THR A 479 -7.31 10.80 6.45
CA THR A 479 -7.51 9.35 6.53
C THR A 479 -6.22 8.65 6.95
N ARG A 480 -6.30 7.76 7.95
CA ARG A 480 -5.11 7.08 8.49
C ARG A 480 -4.87 5.75 7.79
N CYS A 481 -3.59 5.45 7.58
CA CYS A 481 -3.08 4.14 7.23
C CYS A 481 -2.50 3.44 8.47
N LEU A 482 -1.76 2.35 8.31
CA LEU A 482 -1.07 1.64 9.40
C LEU A 482 0.24 2.32 9.87
N LEU A 483 0.66 3.45 9.29
CA LEU A 483 1.88 4.15 9.71
C LEU A 483 1.88 4.58 11.20
N PRO A 484 0.78 5.09 11.79
CA PRO A 484 0.75 5.45 13.22
C PRO A 484 0.94 4.28 14.18
N ASN A 485 0.83 3.03 13.70
CA ASN A 485 1.16 1.85 14.51
C ASN A 485 2.67 1.65 14.67
N VAL A 486 3.52 2.35 13.92
CA VAL A 486 4.98 2.33 14.14
C VAL A 486 5.31 3.29 15.27
N SER A 487 5.98 2.80 16.32
CA SER A 487 6.54 3.66 17.37
C SER A 487 7.69 4.49 16.81
N PRO A 488 7.67 5.84 16.93
CA PRO A 488 8.75 6.70 16.45
C PRO A 488 10.03 6.56 17.30
N GLU A 489 9.91 6.02 18.52
CA GLU A 489 11.02 5.82 19.45
C GLU A 489 11.81 4.54 19.14
N THR A 490 11.11 3.44 18.82
CA THR A 490 11.69 2.09 18.71
C THR A 490 11.62 1.48 17.30
N GLY A 491 10.86 2.07 16.37
CA GLY A 491 10.64 1.51 15.03
C GLY A 491 9.80 0.24 14.99
N VAL A 492 9.34 -0.26 16.14
CA VAL A 492 8.47 -1.45 16.25
C VAL A 492 7.04 -1.09 15.83
N ARG A 493 6.36 -2.02 15.13
CA ARG A 493 4.95 -1.86 14.75
C ARG A 493 4.03 -2.60 15.71
N ASP A 494 3.17 -1.83 16.38
CA ASP A 494 2.10 -2.32 17.25
C ASP A 494 0.99 -2.99 16.42
N GLN A 495 0.54 -4.18 16.83
CA GLN A 495 -0.41 -4.99 16.03
C GLN A 495 -1.85 -4.44 16.00
N ALA A 496 -2.18 -3.54 16.93
CA ALA A 496 -3.52 -2.96 17.06
C ALA A 496 -3.54 -1.44 17.18
N VAL A 497 -2.60 -0.84 17.90
CA VAL A 497 -2.69 0.56 18.35
C VAL A 497 -1.95 1.50 17.40
N PRO A 498 -2.51 2.67 17.02
CA PRO A 498 -3.87 3.14 17.32
C PRO A 498 -4.93 2.66 16.30
N TYR A 499 -4.56 2.08 15.15
CA TYR A 499 -5.49 1.89 14.03
C TYR A 499 -6.78 1.11 14.37
N LYS A 500 -6.71 -0.01 15.11
CA LYS A 500 -7.91 -0.77 15.53
C LYS A 500 -8.78 -0.03 16.54
N VAL A 501 -8.22 0.91 17.29
CA VAL A 501 -8.98 1.80 18.19
C VAL A 501 -9.73 2.82 17.36
N LEU A 502 -9.01 3.52 16.47
CA LEU A 502 -9.58 4.50 15.55
C LEU A 502 -10.71 3.96 14.67
N MET A 503 -10.58 2.71 14.20
CA MET A 503 -11.62 2.01 13.43
C MET A 503 -12.98 1.88 14.14
N LYS A 504 -13.04 2.07 15.48
CA LYS A 504 -14.29 1.95 16.26
C LYS A 504 -15.12 3.23 16.27
N PHE A 505 -14.48 4.40 16.17
CA PHE A 505 -15.12 5.69 16.47
C PHE A 505 -14.70 6.87 15.56
N ARG A 506 -13.77 6.67 14.62
CA ARG A 506 -13.25 7.73 13.72
C ARG A 506 -13.46 7.46 12.24
N THR A 507 -14.21 6.42 11.88
CA THR A 507 -14.61 6.09 10.51
C THR A 507 -15.78 6.94 10.04
N GLY A 508 -16.01 7.00 8.71
CA GLY A 508 -17.15 7.70 8.09
C GLY A 508 -16.94 9.19 7.82
N LEU A 509 -15.91 9.81 8.42
CA LEU A 509 -15.67 11.26 8.40
C LEU A 509 -15.21 11.80 7.04
N ASP A 510 -14.37 11.08 6.31
CA ASP A 510 -14.04 11.46 4.92
C ASP A 510 -15.09 10.89 3.95
N PRO A 511 -15.73 11.72 3.10
CA PRO A 511 -16.83 11.28 2.24
C PRO A 511 -16.38 10.35 1.11
N THR A 512 -15.10 10.41 0.70
CA THR A 512 -14.51 9.56 -0.34
C THR A 512 -14.00 8.23 0.23
N ALA A 513 -13.57 8.24 1.49
CA ALA A 513 -12.86 7.15 2.13
C ALA A 513 -13.52 6.64 3.42
N LYS A 514 -14.86 6.61 3.46
CA LYS A 514 -15.69 6.32 4.65
C LYS A 514 -15.28 5.10 5.50
N MET A 515 -14.66 4.08 4.90
CA MET A 515 -14.19 2.88 5.62
C MET A 515 -12.81 3.04 6.30
N LYS A 516 -12.11 4.16 6.09
CA LYS A 516 -10.87 4.51 6.80
C LYS A 516 -11.19 5.41 8.00
N PRO A 517 -10.41 5.35 9.08
CA PRO A 517 -10.55 6.28 10.20
C PRO A 517 -9.77 7.58 9.95
N CYS A 518 -10.23 8.70 10.49
CA CYS A 518 -9.58 10.02 10.29
C CYS A 518 -9.06 10.63 11.60
N VAL A 519 -7.85 11.19 11.58
CA VAL A 519 -7.23 11.91 12.72
C VAL A 519 -6.42 13.09 12.19
N GLY A 520 -6.83 14.30 12.59
CA GLY A 520 -6.32 15.57 12.08
C GLY A 520 -6.89 15.94 10.70
N CYS A 521 -6.71 17.21 10.32
CA CYS A 521 -7.16 17.76 9.05
C CYS A 521 -5.99 18.16 8.15
N ASN A 522 -6.10 17.80 6.87
CA ASN A 522 -5.21 18.23 5.82
C ASN A 522 -5.46 19.72 5.50
N ALA A 523 -4.42 20.54 5.43
CA ALA A 523 -4.55 21.98 5.19
C ALA A 523 -3.58 22.51 4.13
N VAL A 524 -3.99 23.60 3.47
CA VAL A 524 -3.23 24.31 2.42
C VAL A 524 -3.15 25.79 2.81
N PRO A 525 -1.95 26.39 2.89
CA PRO A 525 -1.81 27.84 3.06
C PRO A 525 -2.13 28.61 1.77
N ASN A 526 -2.94 29.66 1.89
CA ASN A 526 -3.28 30.56 0.78
C ASN A 526 -2.26 31.70 0.60
N GLY A 527 -1.08 31.58 1.22
CA GLY A 527 0.01 32.55 1.19
C GLY A 527 1.23 32.07 1.99
N SER A 528 2.18 32.97 2.22
CA SER A 528 3.43 32.68 2.96
C SER A 528 3.52 33.50 4.25
N GLY A 529 4.12 32.94 5.30
CA GLY A 529 4.24 33.61 6.60
C GLY A 529 5.19 32.89 7.56
N VAL A 530 5.04 33.17 8.84
CA VAL A 530 5.76 32.50 9.95
C VAL A 530 4.72 32.01 10.97
N VAL A 531 4.97 30.85 11.56
CA VAL A 531 4.25 30.34 12.74
C VAL A 531 5.24 30.03 13.85
N SER A 532 4.83 30.28 15.10
CA SER A 532 5.65 30.13 16.31
C SER A 532 4.91 29.36 17.41
N VAL A 533 5.67 28.70 18.29
CA VAL A 533 5.15 28.15 19.55
C VAL A 533 4.48 29.27 20.36
N GLY A 534 3.21 29.07 20.75
CA GLY A 534 2.45 30.04 21.54
C GLY A 534 1.64 31.05 20.73
N ASP A 535 1.73 31.04 19.39
CA ASP A 535 0.80 31.78 18.53
C ASP A 535 -0.65 31.35 18.79
N ARG A 536 -1.63 32.23 18.57
CA ARG A 536 -3.05 31.85 18.64
C ARG A 536 -3.53 31.28 17.31
N VAL A 537 -4.40 30.28 17.37
CA VAL A 537 -5.18 29.84 16.20
C VAL A 537 -6.48 30.63 16.18
N TYR A 538 -6.67 31.44 15.15
CA TYR A 538 -7.92 32.14 14.89
C TYR A 538 -8.74 31.32 13.90
N ILE A 539 -9.87 30.79 14.36
CA ILE A 539 -10.85 30.16 13.47
C ILE A 539 -11.52 31.28 12.67
N LYS A 540 -11.49 31.17 11.34
CA LYS A 540 -11.98 32.16 10.39
C LYS A 540 -13.31 31.72 9.78
N LYS A 541 -13.47 30.41 9.52
CA LYS A 541 -14.71 29.79 9.04
C LYS A 541 -14.87 28.36 9.59
N MET A 542 -16.09 28.01 9.97
CA MET A 542 -16.51 26.64 10.31
C MET A 542 -17.12 25.96 9.08
N ILE A 543 -17.23 24.63 9.11
CA ILE A 543 -18.01 23.86 8.13
C ILE A 543 -19.52 24.00 8.47
N ASP A 544 -20.38 24.07 7.45
CA ASP A 544 -21.84 24.36 7.54
C ASP A 544 -22.74 23.15 7.87
#